data_AF-A0A8T5LWS1-F1
#
_entry.id   AF-A0A8T5LWS1-F1
#
_cell.length_a   1.000
_cell.length_b   1.000
_cell.length_c   1.000
_cell.angle_alpha   90.00
_cell.angle_beta   90.00
_cell.angle_gamma   90.00
#
_symmetry.space_group_name_H-M   'P 1'
#
loop_
_entity.id
_entity.type
_entity.pdbx_description
1 polymer ?
#
loop_
_entity_poly.entity_id
_entity_poly.type
_entity_poly.pdbx_seq_one_letter_code
_entity_poly.pdbx_strand_id
1 'polypeptide(L)'
;MFAEIAKLLAVRELSFEEGKITFLQEPLFMLPLATLLDFQRKLEPSNLQNIVYFSTKETGLNWFNLMVKHYKMDYEDIIKWGIKKINLAGLGKTTIK
;
A
#
# COMPACT_ATOMS: atom_id res chain seq x y z
N MET A 1 7.51 9.15 9.95
CA MET A 1 7.78 8.00 9.07
C MET A 1 8.59 6.94 9.82
N PHE A 2 9.81 7.24 10.28
CA PHE A 2 10.65 6.30 11.04
C PHE A 2 9.96 5.64 12.25
N ALA A 3 9.29 6.43 13.10
CA ALA A 3 8.56 5.91 14.25
C ALA A 3 7.46 4.90 13.88
N GLU A 4 6.80 5.06 12.74
CA GLU A 4 5.75 4.13 12.29
C GLU A 4 6.37 2.84 11.74
N ILE A 5 7.49 2.93 11.01
CA ILE A 5 8.26 1.75 10.58
C ILE A 5 8.74 0.95 11.79
N ALA A 6 9.31 1.61 12.79
CA ALA A 6 9.78 0.96 14.01
C ALA A 6 8.65 0.23 14.75
N LYS A 7 7.45 0.82 14.84
CA LYS A 7 6.27 0.15 15.42
C LYS A 7 5.91 -1.11 14.64
N LEU A 8 5.84 -1.01 13.30
CA LEU A 8 5.49 -2.14 12.43
C LEU A 8 6.48 -3.30 12.54
N LEU A 9 7.78 -2.98 12.60
CA LEU A 9 8.84 -3.96 12.85
C LEU A 9 8.67 -4.63 14.22
N ALA A 10 8.39 -3.86 15.26
CA ALA A 10 8.24 -4.37 16.63
C ALA A 10 7.07 -5.36 16.76
N VAL A 11 5.97 -5.12 16.04
CA VAL A 11 4.81 -6.03 16.04
C VAL A 11 4.85 -7.09 14.93
N ARG A 12 5.95 -7.19 14.18
CA ARG A 12 6.16 -8.14 13.05
C ARG A 12 5.15 -7.99 11.90
N GLU A 13 4.51 -6.83 11.80
CA GLU A 13 3.64 -6.48 10.67
C GLU A 13 4.40 -5.92 9.47
N LEU A 14 5.69 -5.63 9.67
CA LEU A 14 6.66 -5.43 8.61
C LEU A 14 7.86 -6.34 8.93
N SER A 15 8.28 -7.17 7.97
CA SER A 15 9.50 -7.97 8.10
C SER A 15 10.37 -7.86 6.84
N PHE A 16 11.68 -7.89 7.08
CA PHE A 16 12.70 -7.96 6.04
C PHE A 16 13.46 -9.27 6.23
N GLU A 17 13.26 -10.18 5.30
CA GLU A 17 13.95 -11.47 5.22
C GLU A 17 14.79 -11.47 3.93
N GLU A 18 15.74 -12.41 3.82
CA GLU A 18 16.55 -12.51 2.62
C GLU A 18 15.66 -12.74 1.38
N GLY A 19 15.71 -11.79 0.44
CA GLY A 19 14.91 -11.84 -0.79
C GLY A 19 13.41 -11.56 -0.62
N LYS A 20 12.93 -11.19 0.57
CA LYS A 20 11.49 -11.04 0.85
C LYS A 20 11.19 -9.90 1.79
N ILE A 21 10.20 -9.09 1.41
CA ILE A 21 9.60 -8.08 2.28
C ILE A 21 8.18 -8.54 2.56
N THR A 22 7.77 -8.58 3.82
CA THR A 22 6.38 -8.89 4.18
C THR A 22 5.78 -7.68 4.88
N PHE A 23 4.58 -7.29 4.48
CA PHE A 23 3.82 -6.25 5.16
C PHE A 23 2.38 -6.70 5.32
N LEU A 24 1.88 -6.69 6.56
CA LEU A 24 0.53 -7.15 6.89
C LEU A 24 0.22 -8.54 6.34
N GLN A 25 1.17 -9.47 6.51
CA GLN A 25 1.08 -10.86 6.05
C GLN A 25 1.10 -11.04 4.52
N GLU A 26 1.30 -9.96 3.75
CA GLU A 26 1.43 -10.01 2.30
C GLU A 26 2.88 -9.77 1.84
N PRO A 27 3.38 -10.50 0.83
CA PRO A 27 4.66 -10.17 0.23
C PRO A 27 4.58 -8.82 -0.48
N LEU A 28 5.55 -7.97 -0.21
CA LEU A 28 5.77 -6.72 -0.91
C LEU A 28 7.03 -6.79 -1.74
N PHE A 29 7.04 -5.97 -2.80
CA PHE A 29 8.20 -5.68 -3.59
C PHE A 29 8.32 -4.16 -3.76
N MET A 30 9.55 -3.67 -3.88
CA MET A 30 9.83 -2.26 -4.11
C MET A 30 10.20 -2.07 -5.57
N LEU A 31 9.63 -1.05 -6.20
CA LEU A 31 9.96 -0.69 -7.59
C LEU A 31 10.37 0.79 -7.66
N PRO A 32 11.29 1.15 -8.56
CA PRO A 32 11.51 2.54 -8.93
C PRO A 32 10.23 3.18 -9.47
N LEU A 33 9.95 4.43 -9.10
CA LEU A 33 8.81 5.18 -9.63
C LEU A 33 8.85 5.25 -11.16
N ALA A 34 10.03 5.37 -11.76
CA ALA A 34 10.22 5.39 -13.21
C ALA A 34 9.64 4.14 -13.90
N THR A 35 9.71 2.97 -13.24
CA THR A 35 9.13 1.72 -13.76
C THR A 35 7.60 1.80 -13.81
N LEU A 36 6.97 2.35 -12.77
CA LEU A 36 5.52 2.55 -12.74
C LEU A 36 5.06 3.51 -13.83
N LEU A 37 5.81 4.60 -14.06
CA LEU A 37 5.54 5.57 -15.11
C LEU A 37 5.71 4.96 -16.52
N ASP A 38 6.70 4.09 -16.71
CA ASP A 38 6.90 3.36 -17.97
C ASP A 38 5.73 2.41 -18.27
N PHE A 39 5.23 1.68 -17.25
CA PHE A 39 4.03 0.85 -17.41
C PHE A 39 2.82 1.69 -17.83
N GLN A 40 2.58 2.82 -17.17
CA GLN A 40 1.47 3.70 -17.53
C GLN A 40 1.58 4.19 -18.99
N ARG A 41 2.76 4.67 -19.41
CA ARG A 41 3.01 5.13 -20.79
C ARG A 41 2.77 4.05 -21.83
N LYS A 42 3.04 2.78 -21.50
CA LYS A 42 2.81 1.63 -22.40
C LYS A 42 1.35 1.19 -22.46
N LEU A 43 0.58 1.40 -21.39
CA LEU A 43 -0.83 1.02 -21.32
C LEU A 43 -1.76 2.05 -22.00
N GLU A 44 -1.42 3.33 -21.94
CA GLU A 44 -2.22 4.43 -22.49
C GLU A 44 -2.53 4.28 -24.00
N PRO A 45 -1.59 3.92 -24.89
CA PRO A 45 -1.87 3.70 -26.32
C PRO A 45 -2.86 2.57 -26.59
N SER A 46 -2.98 1.61 -25.66
CA SER A 46 -3.91 0.48 -25.76
C SER A 46 -5.27 0.78 -25.11
N ASN A 47 -5.49 2.00 -24.61
CA ASN A 47 -6.65 2.39 -23.81
C ASN A 47 -6.84 1.50 -22.54
N LEU A 48 -5.74 1.02 -21.97
CA LEU A 48 -5.71 0.13 -20.80
C LEU A 48 -5.25 0.83 -19.51
N GLN A 49 -5.17 2.16 -19.50
CA GLN A 49 -4.77 2.97 -18.35
C GLN A 49 -5.61 2.70 -17.09
N ASN A 50 -6.87 2.31 -17.28
CA ASN A 50 -7.79 2.02 -16.17
C ASN A 50 -7.44 0.72 -15.42
N ILE A 51 -6.64 -0.19 -16.01
CA ILE A 51 -6.25 -1.43 -15.33
C ILE A 51 -5.53 -1.12 -14.02
N VAL A 52 -4.59 -0.17 -14.03
CA VAL A 52 -3.85 0.22 -12.83
C VAL A 52 -4.79 0.72 -11.74
N TYR A 53 -5.79 1.54 -12.12
CA TYR A 53 -6.80 2.03 -11.18
C TYR A 53 -7.66 0.89 -10.61
N PHE A 54 -8.17 -0.01 -11.43
CA PHE A 54 -9.02 -1.09 -10.95
C PHE A 54 -8.26 -2.10 -10.09
N SER A 55 -7.04 -2.46 -10.47
CA SER A 55 -6.18 -3.35 -9.67
C SER A 55 -5.81 -2.74 -8.32
N THR A 56 -5.50 -1.44 -8.28
CA THR A 56 -5.21 -0.75 -7.01
C THR A 56 -6.46 -0.61 -6.14
N LYS A 57 -7.63 -0.37 -6.73
CA LYS A 57 -8.92 -0.36 -6.03
C LYS A 57 -9.23 -1.72 -5.37
N GLU A 58 -9.06 -2.82 -6.12
CA GLU A 58 -9.26 -4.17 -5.59
C GLU A 58 -8.31 -4.49 -4.43
N THR A 59 -7.03 -4.13 -4.58
CA THR A 59 -6.04 -4.25 -3.50
C THR A 59 -6.45 -3.44 -2.26
N GLY A 60 -6.94 -2.21 -2.46
CA GLY A 60 -7.45 -1.37 -1.38
C GLY A 60 -8.64 -1.99 -0.64
N LEU A 61 -9.57 -2.63 -1.37
CA LEU A 61 -10.69 -3.37 -0.77
C LEU A 61 -10.22 -4.58 0.03
N ASN A 62 -9.20 -5.31 -0.45
CA ASN A 62 -8.61 -6.42 0.28
C ASN A 62 -8.01 -5.97 1.61
N TRP A 63 -7.27 -4.86 1.60
CA TRP A 63 -6.75 -4.28 2.85
C TRP A 63 -7.86 -3.79 3.76
N PHE A 64 -8.89 -3.14 3.22
CA PHE A 64 -10.04 -2.73 4.02
C PHE A 64 -10.67 -3.93 4.74
N ASN A 65 -10.91 -5.02 4.01
CA ASN A 65 -11.43 -6.27 4.57
C ASN A 65 -10.49 -6.88 5.62
N LEU A 66 -9.18 -6.83 5.39
CA LEU A 66 -8.18 -7.29 6.36
C LEU A 66 -8.26 -6.48 7.66
N MET A 67 -8.32 -5.15 7.58
CA MET A 67 -8.44 -4.27 8.74
C MET A 67 -9.71 -4.53 9.55
N VAL A 68 -10.85 -4.72 8.87
CA VAL A 68 -12.13 -5.01 9.54
C VAL A 68 -12.12 -6.41 10.16
N LYS A 69 -11.72 -7.44 9.40
CA LYS A 69 -11.90 -8.84 9.81
C LYS A 69 -10.83 -9.31 10.78
N HIS A 70 -9.58 -8.97 10.53
CA HIS A 70 -8.43 -9.44 11.30
C HIS A 70 -8.11 -8.48 12.45
N TYR A 71 -7.94 -7.19 12.14
CA TYR A 71 -7.53 -6.18 13.12
C TYR A 71 -8.69 -5.55 13.90
N LYS A 72 -9.95 -5.86 13.53
CA LYS A 72 -11.17 -5.34 14.19
C LYS A 72 -11.19 -3.81 14.32
N MET A 73 -10.64 -3.13 13.32
CA MET A 73 -10.55 -1.67 13.33
C MET A 73 -11.86 -0.99 12.96
N ASP A 74 -12.15 0.13 13.61
CA ASP A 74 -13.25 1.02 13.23
C ASP A 74 -12.93 1.79 11.94
N TYR A 75 -13.98 2.17 11.21
CA TYR A 75 -13.88 2.85 9.92
C TYR A 75 -12.97 4.08 9.92
N GLU A 76 -13.06 4.93 10.95
CA GLU A 76 -12.21 6.13 11.05
C GLU A 76 -10.73 5.79 11.18
N ASP A 77 -10.42 4.74 11.94
CA ASP A 77 -9.03 4.32 12.16
C ASP A 77 -8.48 3.61 10.93
N ILE A 78 -9.31 2.91 10.17
CA ILE A 78 -8.94 2.35 8.85
C ILE A 78 -8.56 3.48 7.90
N ILE A 79 -9.33 4.58 7.89
CA ILE A 79 -9.03 5.75 7.04
C ILE A 79 -7.69 6.39 7.45
N LYS A 80 -7.47 6.63 8.75
CA LYS A 80 -6.20 7.17 9.29
C LYS A 80 -5.03 6.25 8.96
N TRP A 81 -5.23 4.94 9.08
CA TRP A 81 -4.23 3.93 8.73
C TRP A 81 -3.92 3.96 7.23
N GLY A 82 -4.93 4.08 6.36
CA GLY A 82 -4.77 4.18 4.91
C GLY A 82 -3.89 5.37 4.51
N ILE A 83 -4.12 6.55 5.10
CA ILE A 83 -3.25 7.73 4.90
C ILE A 83 -1.80 7.44 5.28
N LYS A 84 -1.59 6.86 6.46
CA LYS A 84 -0.23 6.52 6.94
C LYS A 84 0.46 5.56 5.98
N LYS A 85 -0.26 4.58 5.45
CA LYS A 85 0.26 3.63 4.47
C LYS A 85 0.65 4.28 3.16
N ILE A 86 -0.19 5.15 2.59
CA ILE A 86 0.15 5.87 1.35
C ILE A 86 1.39 6.74 1.57
N ASN A 87 1.48 7.39 2.72
CA ASN A 87 2.67 8.18 3.09
C ASN A 87 3.92 7.30 3.23
N LEU A 88 3.79 6.09 3.80
CA LEU A 88 4.88 5.11 3.90
C LEU A 88 5.33 4.59 2.53
N ALA A 89 4.41 4.46 1.57
CA ALA A 89 4.72 4.03 0.21
C ALA A 89 5.51 5.07 -0.61
N GLY A 90 5.78 6.26 -0.06
CA GLY A 90 6.57 7.29 -0.73
C GLY A 90 5.81 8.04 -1.84
N LEU A 91 4.48 7.93 -1.88
CA LEU A 91 3.62 8.57 -2.89
C LEU A 91 3.27 10.04 -2.54
N GLY A 92 3.88 10.59 -1.49
CA GLY A 92 3.66 11.97 -1.03
C GLY A 92 2.98 12.03 0.35
N LYS A 93 2.49 13.21 0.73
CA LYS A 93 1.77 13.46 1.98
C LYS A 93 0.29 13.62 1.69
N THR A 94 -0.52 12.61 2.01
CA THR A 94 -1.97 12.66 1.85
C THR A 94 -2.63 13.41 3.02
N THR A 95 -3.60 14.26 2.70
CA THR A 95 -4.45 14.99 3.67
C THR A 95 -5.92 14.76 3.33
N ILE A 96 -6.74 14.44 4.33
CA ILE A 96 -8.20 14.46 4.18
C ILE A 96 -8.67 15.89 4.42
N LYS A 97 -9.55 16.38 3.54
CA LYS A 97 -10.25 17.65 3.69
C LYS A 97 -11.69 17.38 4.07
#